data_AF-A0A7W0QMI4-F1
#
_entry.id   AF-A0A7W0QMI4-F1
#
_cell.length_a   1.000
_cell.length_b   1.000
_cell.length_c   1.000
_cell.angle_alpha   90.00
_cell.angle_beta   90.00
_cell.angle_gamma   90.00
#
_symmetry.space_group_name_H-M   'P 1'
#
loop_
_entity.id
_entity.type
_entity.pdbx_description
1 polymer ?
#
loop_
_entity_poly.entity_id
_entity_poly.type
_entity_poly.pdbx_seq_one_letter_code
_entity_poly.pdbx_strand_id
1 'polypeptide(L)' 'MTRILVVRMSALGDIVHALPVLAAIRATYPAVEIDWLADRKYAGILDLVDGISLRIIGRPG' A
#
# COMPACT_ATOMS: atom_id res chain seq x y z
N MET A 1 -10.06 16.96 -0.90
CA MET A 1 -9.03 16.00 -1.36
C MET A 1 -9.33 14.67 -0.69
N THR A 2 -9.42 13.57 -1.45
CA THR A 2 -9.77 12.25 -0.92
C THR A 2 -8.50 11.45 -0.70
N ARG A 3 -8.32 10.90 0.51
CA ARG A 3 -7.15 10.10 0.89
C ARG A 3 -7.61 8.73 1.40
N ILE A 4 -6.92 7.68 0.98
CA ILE A 4 -7.18 6.30 1.41
C ILE A 4 -5.92 5.74 2.06
N LEU A 5 -6.08 5.15 3.25
CA LEU A 5 -5.03 4.35 3.89
C LEU A 5 -5.36 2.87 3.75
N VAL A 6 -4.53 2.13 3.03
CA VAL A 6 -4.61 0.67 2.97
C VAL A 6 -3.83 0.11 4.15
N VAL A 7 -4.49 -0.63 5.04
CA VAL A 7 -3.84 -1.30 6.17
C VAL A 7 -3.72 -2.80 5.89
N ARG A 8 -2.49 -3.26 5.64
CA ARG A 8 -2.22 -4.69 5.43
C ARG A 8 -0.86 -5.07 6.02
N MET A 9 -0.89 -5.61 7.24
CA MET A 9 0.29 -6.02 8.01
C MET A 9 0.55 -7.54 7.98
N SER A 10 0.02 -8.24 6.98
CA SER A 10 0.01 -9.71 6.92
C SER A 10 1.16 -10.27 6.06
N ALA A 11 1.07 -11.52 5.58
CA ALA A 11 2.15 -12.15 4.81
C ALA A 11 2.36 -11.48 3.43
N LEU A 12 3.52 -11.71 2.81
CA LEU A 12 3.84 -11.20 1.46
C LEU A 12 2.75 -11.53 0.43
N GLY A 13 2.24 -12.77 0.44
CA GLY A 13 1.19 -13.21 -0.48
C GLY A 13 -0.07 -12.35 -0.40
N ASP A 14 -0.47 -11.95 0.80
CA ASP A 14 -1.64 -11.09 0.98
C ASP A 14 -1.43 -9.68 0.41
N ILE A 15 -0.21 -9.15 0.53
CA ILE A 15 0.15 -7.83 -0.05
C ILE A 15 0.02 -7.91 -1.57
N VAL A 16 0.62 -8.93 -2.19
CA VAL A 16 0.56 -9.13 -3.64
C VAL A 16 -0.89 -9.26 -4.12
N HIS A 17 -1.72 -10.02 -3.40
CA HIS A 17 -3.14 -10.17 -3.75
C HIS A 17 -3.97 -8.89 -3.55
N ALA A 18 -3.50 -7.92 -2.77
CA ALA A 18 -4.18 -6.64 -2.58
C ALA A 18 -3.77 -5.56 -3.61
N LEU A 19 -2.65 -5.73 -4.33
CA LEU A 19 -2.22 -4.78 -5.37
C LEU A 19 -3.23 -4.59 -6.53
N PRO A 20 -3.96 -5.62 -7.01
CA PRO A 20 -5.00 -5.40 -8.02
C PRO A 20 -6.11 -4.45 -7.56
N VAL A 21 -6.43 -4.44 -6.26
CA VAL A 21 -7.43 -3.53 -5.69
C VAL A 21 -6.95 -2.09 -5.77
N LEU A 22 -5.67 -1.84 -5.47
CA LEU A 22 -5.04 -0.53 -5.63
C LEU A 22 -5.15 -0.02 -7.07
N ALA A 23 -4.85 -0.87 -8.05
CA ALA A 23 -4.96 -0.51 -9.47
C ALA A 23 -6.40 -0.12 -9.84
N ALA A 24 -7.39 -0.88 -9.37
CA ALA A 24 -8.81 -0.59 -9.60
C ALA A 24 -9.23 0.75 -8.98
N ILE A 25 -8.83 1.01 -7.72
CA ILE A 25 -9.14 2.28 -7.03
C ILE A 25 -8.59 3.47 -7.83
N ARG A 26 -7.34 3.40 -8.30
CA ARG A 26 -6.72 4.48 -9.08
C ARG A 26 -7.40 4.69 -10.43
N ALA A 27 -7.84 3.61 -11.08
CA ALA A 27 -8.58 3.70 -12.34
C ALA A 27 -9.95 4.40 -12.15
N THR A 28 -10.63 4.15 -11.02
CA THR A 28 -11.92 4.78 -10.70
C THR A 28 -11.77 6.21 -10.17
N TYR A 29 -10.71 6.48 -9.39
CA TYR A 29 -10.47 7.77 -8.74
C TYR A 29 -9.06 8.28 -9.02
N PRO A 30 -8.79 8.86 -10.20
CA PRO A 30 -7.43 9.22 -10.62
C PRO A 30 -6.72 10.25 -9.72
N ALA A 31 -7.49 11.07 -8.98
CA ALA A 31 -6.97 12.10 -8.09
C ALA A 31 -6.87 11.66 -6.62
N VAL A 32 -7.12 10.39 -6.30
CA VAL A 32 -7.05 9.90 -4.92
C VAL A 32 -5.59 9.69 -4.52
N GLU A 33 -5.23 10.16 -3.33
CA GLU A 33 -3.94 9.81 -2.73
C GLU A 33 -4.09 8.52 -1.94
N ILE A 34 -3.15 7.59 -2.12
CA ILE A 34 -3.18 6.30 -1.45
C ILE A 34 -1.91 6.14 -0.62
N ASP A 35 -2.10 6.00 0.68
CA ASP A 35 -1.08 5.59 1.62
C ASP A 35 -1.20 4.09 1.89
N TRP A 36 -0.08 3.39 2.07
CA TRP A 36 -0.09 1.97 2.44
C TRP A 36 0.68 1.73 3.73
N LEU A 37 0.03 1.06 4.69
CA LEU A 37 0.58 0.65 5.96
C LEU A 37 0.94 -0.84 5.95
N ALA A 38 2.24 -1.12 6.02
CA ALA A 38 2.79 -2.48 6.04
C ALA A 38 3.94 -2.63 7.05
N ASP A 39 4.29 -3.88 7.34
CA ASP A 39 5.48 -4.24 8.09
C ASP A 39 6.75 -3.90 7.28
N ARG A 40 7.76 -3.36 7.95
CA ARG A 40 9.06 -2.96 7.36
C ARG A 40 9.69 -4.05 6.50
N LYS A 41 9.54 -5.33 6.86
CA LYS A 41 10.12 -6.43 6.06
C LYS A 41 9.56 -6.52 4.63
N TYR A 42 8.42 -5.89 4.34
CA TYR A 42 7.80 -5.87 3.02
C TYR A 42 7.93 -4.52 2.31
N ALA A 43 8.70 -3.57 2.85
CA ALA A 43 8.89 -2.27 2.21
C ALA A 43 9.41 -2.39 0.76
N GLY A 44 10.39 -3.28 0.55
CA GLY A 44 11.02 -3.41 -0.77
C GLY A 44 10.11 -3.88 -1.90
N ILE A 45 9.02 -4.62 -1.63
CA ILE A 45 8.05 -4.95 -2.69
C ILE A 45 7.09 -3.79 -2.96
N LEU A 46 6.75 -3.00 -1.94
CA LEU A 46 5.86 -1.85 -2.07
C LEU A 46 6.56 -0.68 -2.78
N ASP A 47 7.88 -0.57 -2.66
CA ASP A 47 8.70 0.39 -3.41
C ASP A 47 8.65 0.15 -4.94
N LEU A 48 8.26 -1.05 -5.39
CA LEU A 48 8.11 -1.38 -6.81
C LEU A 48 6.75 -0.96 -7.38
N VAL A 49 5.83 -0.45 -6.55
CA VAL A 49 4.46 -0.15 -6.96
C VAL A 49 4.26 1.35 -7.12
N ASP A 50 4.00 1.76 -8.36
CA ASP A 50 3.75 3.17 -8.67
C ASP A 50 2.44 3.69 -8.08
N GLY A 51 2.48 4.96 -7.67
CA GLY A 51 1.28 5.69 -7.23
C GLY A 51 0.84 5.39 -5.80
N ILE A 52 1.73 4.81 -4.99
CA ILE A 52 1.54 4.67 -3.54
C ILE A 52 2.51 5.57 -2.79
N SER A 53 2.02 6.26 -1.76
CA SER A 53 2.88 6.81 -0.72
C SER A 53 3.08 5.75 0.37
N LEU A 54 4.27 5.17 0.44
CA LEU A 54 4.56 4.09 1.38
C LEU A 54 4.71 4.64 2.82
N ARG A 55 3.90 4.13 3.75
CA ARG A 55 3.97 4.44 5.19
C ARG A 55 4.36 3.19 5.96
N ILE A 56 5.63 3.08 6.31
CA ILE A 56 6.17 1.90 7.01
C ILE A 56 5.99 2.04 8.52
N ILE A 57 5.38 1.05 9.18
CA ILE A 57 5.50 0.89 10.63
C ILE A 57 6.63 -0.10 10.90
N GLY A 58 7.73 0.41 11.47
CA GLY A 58 8.65 -0.42 12.23
C GLY A 58 8.13 -0.49 13.66
N ARG A 59 7.87 -1.69 14.17
CA ARG A 59 7.74 -1.88 15.62
C ARG A 59 9.06 -1.38 16.24
N PRO A 60 9.06 -0.48 17.23
CA PRO A 60 10.25 -0.28 18.03
C PRO A 60 10.60 -1.63 18.64
N GLY A 61 11.89 -2.01 18.59
CA GLY A 61 12.39 -3.19 19.28
C GLY A 61 12.08 -3.14 20.77
#